data_AF-A0A924Z1S2-F1
#
_entry.id   AF-A0A924Z1S2-F1
#
_cell.length_a   1.000
_cell.length_b   1.000
_cell.length_c   1.000
_cell.angle_alpha   90.00
_cell.angle_beta   90.00
_cell.angle_gamma   90.00
#
_symmetry.space_group_name_H-M   'P 1'
#
loop_
_entity.id
_entity.type
_entity.pdbx_description
1 polymer ?
#
loop_
_entity_poly.entity_id
_entity_poly.type
_entity_poly.pdbx_seq_one_letter_code
_entity_poly.pdbx_strand_id
1 'polypeptide(L)'
;MMQRRFYGFNRPADVATIVAEIQTIEDLWQLEFDLAVSGTNLTYLIHSAPGVTVVDCVAENQIERYVFMTLEANERYGGLTEAELSKVKGFKMLSPTFESLLNNTKCVHSSLLN
;
A
#
# COMPACT_ATOMS: atom_id res chain seq x y z
N MET A 1 -10.07 -4.14 15.96
CA MET A 1 -10.65 -4.86 14.82
C MET A 1 -10.76 -3.89 13.65
N MET A 2 -10.13 -4.20 12.53
CA MET A 2 -10.29 -3.39 11.31
C MET A 2 -11.65 -3.73 10.70
N GLN A 3 -12.49 -2.73 10.44
CA GLN A 3 -13.76 -2.93 9.76
C GLN A 3 -13.48 -3.20 8.28
N ARG A 4 -13.85 -4.38 7.80
CA ARG A 4 -13.73 -4.75 6.38
C ARG A 4 -14.48 -3.73 5.52
N ARG A 5 -13.80 -3.18 4.52
CA ARG A 5 -14.39 -2.29 3.51
C ARG A 5 -14.59 -3.09 2.22
N PHE A 6 -15.50 -2.65 1.36
CA PHE A 6 -15.72 -3.25 0.05
C PHE A 6 -15.59 -2.17 -1.00
N TYR A 7 -14.61 -2.32 -1.89
CA TYR A 7 -14.37 -1.33 -2.92
C TYR A 7 -15.05 -1.70 -4.24
N GLY A 8 -15.68 -0.71 -4.87
CA GLY A 8 -16.25 -0.81 -6.21
C GLY A 8 -15.42 -0.02 -7.21
N PHE A 9 -15.18 -0.59 -8.39
CA PHE A 9 -14.33 0.00 -9.44
C PHE A 9 -15.18 0.37 -10.66
N ASN A 10 -15.91 1.50 -10.61
CA ASN A 10 -16.78 1.92 -11.71
C ASN A 10 -16.13 2.98 -12.60
N ARG A 11 -15.24 3.79 -12.03
CA ARG A 11 -14.52 4.88 -12.73
C ARG A 11 -13.16 5.15 -12.09
N PRO A 12 -12.21 5.77 -12.81
CA PRO A 12 -10.88 6.10 -12.28
C PRO A 12 -10.91 6.92 -10.97
N ALA A 13 -11.89 7.81 -10.81
CA ALA A 13 -12.05 8.60 -9.60
C ALA A 13 -12.27 7.74 -8.34
N ASP A 14 -12.93 6.59 -8.49
CA ASP A 14 -13.15 5.68 -7.36
C ASP A 14 -11.79 5.12 -6.87
N VAL A 15 -10.88 4.79 -7.79
CA VAL A 15 -9.54 4.27 -7.49
C VAL A 15 -8.71 5.28 -6.70
N ALA A 16 -8.78 6.56 -7.09
CA ALA A 16 -8.10 7.63 -6.36
C ALA A 16 -8.60 7.74 -4.90
N THR A 17 -9.91 7.62 -4.67
CA THR A 17 -10.50 7.60 -3.32
C THR A 17 -10.04 6.38 -2.53
N ILE A 18 -10.08 5.19 -3.13
CA ILE A 18 -9.64 3.94 -2.50
C ILE A 18 -8.17 4.01 -2.10
N VAL A 19 -7.30 4.49 -3.00
CA VAL A 19 -5.87 4.66 -2.74
C VAL A 19 -5.60 5.63 -1.59
N ALA A 20 -6.36 6.74 -1.51
CA ALA A 20 -6.21 7.71 -0.42
C ALA A 20 -6.49 7.08 0.96
N GLU A 21 -7.38 6.09 1.01
CA GLU A 21 -7.78 5.37 2.22
C GLU A 21 -6.76 4.33 2.71
N ILE A 22 -5.83 3.87 1.85
CA ILE A 22 -4.84 2.84 2.18
C ILE A 22 -3.79 3.40 3.13
N GLN A 23 -3.55 2.74 4.26
CA GLN A 23 -2.57 3.16 5.27
C GLN A 23 -1.60 2.04 5.64
N THR A 24 -2.04 0.79 5.65
CA THR A 24 -1.23 -0.37 6.06
C THR A 24 -1.10 -1.43 4.96
N ILE A 25 -0.32 -2.48 5.22
CA ILE A 25 -0.20 -3.60 4.29
C ILE A 25 -1.49 -4.44 4.21
N GLU A 26 -2.27 -4.51 5.30
CA GLU A 26 -3.58 -5.18 5.29
C GLU A 26 -4.58 -4.47 4.39
N ASP A 27 -4.54 -3.12 4.34
CA ASP A 27 -5.36 -2.36 3.39
C ASP A 27 -5.03 -2.75 1.94
N LEU A 28 -3.75 -2.98 1.63
CA LEU A 28 -3.33 -3.46 0.31
C LEU A 28 -3.80 -4.88 0.03
N TRP A 29 -3.72 -5.80 0.99
CA TRP A 29 -4.25 -7.15 0.83
C TRP A 29 -5.76 -7.16 0.61
N GLN A 30 -6.48 -6.27 1.29
CA GLN A 30 -7.92 -6.12 1.07
C GLN A 30 -8.20 -5.56 -0.33
N LEU A 31 -7.43 -4.56 -0.78
CA LEU A 31 -7.54 -4.04 -2.14
C LEU A 31 -7.25 -5.13 -3.19
N GLU A 32 -6.20 -5.93 -3.00
CA GLU A 32 -5.84 -7.04 -3.89
C GLU A 32 -6.99 -8.05 -4.00
N PHE A 33 -7.60 -8.42 -2.87
CA PHE A 33 -8.76 -9.29 -2.83
C PHE A 33 -9.95 -8.69 -3.60
N ASP A 34 -10.28 -7.41 -3.35
CA ASP A 34 -11.42 -6.74 -3.99
C ASP A 34 -11.20 -6.58 -5.51
N LEU A 35 -9.97 -6.32 -5.95
CA LEU A 35 -9.60 -6.30 -7.36
C LEU A 35 -9.82 -7.67 -8.01
N ALA A 36 -9.34 -8.74 -7.37
CA ALA A 36 -9.50 -10.11 -7.88
C ALA A 36 -10.98 -10.52 -7.98
N VAL A 37 -11.81 -10.16 -6.99
CA VAL A 37 -13.25 -10.47 -6.98
C VAL A 37 -14.02 -9.63 -8.01
N SER A 38 -13.68 -8.35 -8.16
CA SER A 38 -14.38 -7.46 -9.09
C SER A 38 -14.12 -7.80 -10.56
N GLY A 39 -12.99 -8.43 -10.88
CA GLY A 39 -12.59 -8.71 -12.27
C GLY A 39 -12.44 -7.43 -13.10
N THR A 40 -12.10 -6.31 -12.47
CA THR A 40 -12.00 -5.01 -13.15
C THR A 40 -10.77 -4.94 -14.04
N ASN A 41 -10.90 -4.24 -15.17
CA ASN A 41 -9.78 -3.88 -16.05
C ASN A 41 -9.28 -2.44 -15.81
N LEU A 42 -9.88 -1.72 -14.84
CA LEU A 42 -9.54 -0.33 -14.54
C LEU A 42 -8.28 -0.20 -13.68
N THR A 43 -7.91 -1.24 -12.94
CA THR A 43 -6.83 -1.16 -11.96
C THR A 43 -6.07 -2.46 -11.85
N TYR A 44 -4.74 -2.33 -11.76
CA TYR A 44 -3.82 -3.44 -11.60
C TYR A 44 -2.94 -3.19 -10.39
N LEU A 45 -2.82 -4.20 -9.55
CA LEU A 45 -1.90 -4.20 -8.42
C LEU A 45 -0.65 -5.02 -8.81
N ILE A 46 0.52 -4.43 -8.59
CA ILE A 46 1.81 -4.99 -9.00
C ILE A 46 2.75 -4.97 -7.79
N HIS A 47 3.28 -6.13 -7.44
CA HIS A 47 4.38 -6.23 -6.48
C HIS A 47 5.70 -6.08 -7.22
N SER A 48 6.40 -4.97 -7.00
CA SER A 48 7.60 -4.61 -7.76
C SER A 48 8.87 -5.17 -7.11
N ALA A 49 9.26 -4.62 -5.97
CA ALA A 49 10.33 -5.11 -5.12
C ALA A 49 9.75 -5.52 -3.76
N PRO A 50 10.45 -6.34 -2.96
CA PRO A 50 10.00 -6.69 -1.62
C PRO A 50 9.64 -5.43 -0.80
N GLY A 51 8.38 -5.33 -0.36
CA GLY A 51 7.86 -4.18 0.38
C GLY A 51 7.48 -2.95 -0.46
N VAL A 52 7.44 -3.06 -1.79
CA VAL A 52 6.98 -2.03 -2.73
C VAL A 52 5.80 -2.56 -3.55
N THR A 53 4.66 -1.89 -3.44
CA THR A 53 3.44 -2.20 -4.19
C THR A 53 3.05 -1.02 -5.06
N VAL A 54 2.71 -1.30 -6.31
CA VAL A 54 2.27 -0.30 -7.28
C VAL A 54 0.83 -0.59 -7.65
N VAL A 55 0.01 0.46 -7.71
CA VAL A 55 -1.37 0.41 -8.19
C VAL A 55 -1.45 1.30 -9.42
N ASP A 56 -1.68 0.69 -10.57
CA ASP A 56 -1.85 1.39 -11.84
C ASP A 56 -3.34 1.47 -12.16
N CYS A 57 -3.85 2.69 -12.33
CA CYS A 57 -5.22 2.96 -12.75
C CYS A 57 -5.24 3.39 -14.22
N VAL A 58 -6.05 2.72 -15.05
CA VAL A 58 -6.27 3.10 -16.45
C VAL A 58 -7.28 4.25 -16.48
N ALA A 59 -6.80 5.47 -16.68
CA ALA A 59 -7.62 6.68 -16.69
C ALA A 59 -7.63 7.31 -18.09
N GLU A 60 -8.72 7.09 -18.83
CA GLU A 60 -8.97 7.60 -20.19
C GLU A 60 -7.77 7.46 -21.16
N ASN A 61 -6.85 8.43 -21.13
CA ASN A 61 -5.72 8.54 -22.04
C ASN A 61 -4.35 8.32 -21.38
N GLN A 62 -4.30 7.97 -20.09
CA GLN A 62 -3.05 7.74 -19.36
C GLN A 62 -3.19 6.69 -18.27
N ILE A 63 -2.05 6.22 -17.77
CA ILE A 63 -1.99 5.38 -16.57
C ILE A 63 -1.64 6.29 -15.39
N GLU A 64 -2.53 6.33 -14.40
CA GLU A 64 -2.24 6.97 -13.12
C GLU A 64 -1.62 5.95 -12.17
N ARG A 65 -0.34 6.17 -11.84
CA ARG A 65 0.43 5.27 -10.99
C ARG A 65 0.46 5.73 -9.54
N TYR A 66 0.11 4.84 -8.62
CA TYR A 66 0.24 5.04 -7.19
C TYR A 66 1.27 4.06 -6.62
N VAL A 67 2.17 4.53 -5.76
CA VAL A 67 3.23 3.70 -5.19
C VAL A 67 3.11 3.67 -3.66
N PHE A 68 3.09 2.46 -3.12
CA PHE A 68 3.09 2.19 -1.70
C PHE A 68 4.38 1.49 -1.31
N MET A 69 5.00 1.96 -0.23
CA MET A 69 6.27 1.44 0.23
C MET A 69 6.23 1.20 1.73
N THR A 70 6.63 0.02 2.18
CA THR A 70 6.86 -0.27 3.59
C THR A 70 8.02 0.56 4.14
N LEU A 71 8.09 0.76 5.45
CA LEU A 71 9.21 1.47 6.07
C LEU A 71 10.55 0.75 5.79
N GLU A 72 10.56 -0.57 5.88
CA GLU A 72 11.73 -1.41 5.63
C GLU A 72 12.21 -1.29 4.18
N ALA A 73 11.28 -1.22 3.22
CA ALA A 73 11.64 -0.99 1.82
C ALA A 73 12.19 0.41 1.60
N ASN A 74 11.62 1.43 2.25
CA ASN A 74 12.13 2.80 2.18
C ASN A 74 13.54 2.92 2.75
N GLU A 75 13.83 2.26 3.88
CA GLU A 75 15.18 2.20 4.46
C GLU A 75 16.16 1.46 3.54
N ARG A 76 15.71 0.41 2.86
CA ARG A 76 16.56 -0.43 2.01
C ARG A 76 16.88 0.19 0.65
N TYR A 77 15.89 0.77 -0.01
CA TYR A 77 16.02 1.25 -1.40
C TYR A 77 16.17 2.76 -1.51
N GLY A 78 15.82 3.51 -0.46
CA GLY A 78 15.58 4.94 -0.55
C GLY A 78 14.25 5.19 -1.26
N GLY A 79 13.38 6.01 -0.67
CA GLY A 79 12.11 6.39 -1.28
C GLY A 79 12.26 7.04 -2.67
N LEU A 80 11.15 7.43 -3.27
CA LEU A 80 11.17 8.03 -4.61
C LEU A 80 11.90 9.37 -4.64
N THR A 81 12.75 9.57 -5.66
CA THR A 81 13.37 10.87 -5.95
C THR A 81 12.35 11.89 -6.46
N GLU A 82 12.66 13.19 -6.45
CA GLU A 82 11.77 14.22 -7.00
C GLU A 82 11.39 13.97 -8.47
N ALA A 83 12.36 13.49 -9.27
CA ALA A 83 12.14 13.15 -10.67
C ALA A 83 11.20 11.95 -10.86
N GLU A 84 11.15 11.03 -9.89
CA GLU A 84 10.22 9.89 -9.90
C GLU A 84 8.85 10.27 -9.32
N LEU A 85 8.83 11.10 -8.28
CA LEU A 85 7.60 11.65 -7.70
C LEU A 85 6.78 12.42 -8.75
N SER A 86 7.43 13.15 -9.67
CA SER A 86 6.72 13.83 -10.76
C SER A 86 6.09 12.90 -11.81
N LYS A 87 6.42 11.60 -11.79
CA LYS A 87 5.90 10.59 -12.73
C LYS A 87 4.81 9.71 -12.11
N VAL A 88 4.57 9.83 -10.81
CA VAL A 88 3.52 9.07 -10.10
C VAL A 88 2.42 10.01 -9.66
N LYS A 89 1.19 9.51 -9.64
CA LYS A 89 0.02 10.23 -9.15
C LYS A 89 0.02 10.33 -7.62
N GLY A 90 0.59 9.34 -6.94
CA GLY A 90 0.74 9.36 -5.49
C GLY A 90 1.84 8.42 -5.00
N PHE A 91 2.49 8.82 -3.92
CA PHE A 91 3.45 7.99 -3.18
C PHE A 91 3.08 8.00 -1.71
N LYS A 92 3.09 6.83 -1.07
CA LYS A 92 2.76 6.70 0.35
C LYS A 92 3.64 5.66 1.02
N MET A 93 4.20 6.03 2.17
CA MET A 93 4.78 5.06 3.07
C MET A 93 3.67 4.41 3.90
N LEU A 94 3.67 3.09 3.94
CA LEU A 94 2.72 2.31 4.72
C LEU A 94 3.13 2.38 6.19
N SER A 95 2.13 2.59 7.04
CA SER A 95 2.29 2.48 8.47
C SER A 95 2.49 1.01 8.86
N PRO A 96 3.31 0.72 9.87
CA PRO A 96 3.42 -0.62 10.40
C PRO A 96 2.06 -1.07 10.93
N THR A 97 1.82 -2.37 10.82
CA THR A 97 0.59 -2.99 11.29
C THR A 97 0.53 -2.91 12.81
N PHE A 98 -0.67 -2.90 13.39
CA PHE A 98 -0.82 -2.86 14.85
C PHE A 98 -0.11 -4.03 15.54
N GLU A 99 -0.08 -5.20 14.91
CA GLU A 99 0.66 -6.37 15.39
C GLU A 99 2.19 -6.17 15.34
N SER A 100 2.70 -5.51 14.29
CA SER A 100 4.12 -5.12 14.20
C SER A 100 4.51 -4.13 15.31
N LEU A 101 3.65 -3.16 15.62
CA LEU A 101 3.85 -2.20 16.72
C LEU A 101 3.89 -2.89 18.11
N LEU A 102 3.06 -3.90 18.32
CA LEU A 102 3.05 -4.71 19.56
C LEU A 102 4.29 -5.62 19.69
N ASN A 103 4.79 -6.14 18.57
CA ASN A 103 6.02 -6.94 18.57
C ASN A 103 7.28 -6.09 18.77
N ASN A 104 7.30 -4.85 18.26
CA ASN A 104 8.39 -3.90 18.50
C ASN A 104 8.37 -3.30 19.92
N THR A 105 7.26 -3.35 20.65
CA THR A 105 7.19 -2.98 22.07
C THR A 105 7.56 -4.11 23.03
N LYS A 106 7.82 -5.33 22.52
CA LYS A 106 8.35 -6.46 23.32
C LYS A 106 9.88 -6.57 23.32
N CYS A 107 10.58 -5.45 23.17
CA CYS A 107 12.03 -5.40 23.38
C CYS A 107 12.42 -4.73 24.70
N VAL A 108 11.66 -4.95 25.78
CA VAL A 108 12.18 -4.86 27.15
C VAL A 108 11.38 -5.82 28.03
N HIS A 109 11.82 -7.07 28.15
CA HIS A 109 11.53 -7.83 29.35
C HIS A 109 12.73 -8.71 29.72
N SER A 110 13.53 -8.14 30.63
CA SER A 110 14.23 -8.84 31.70
C SER A 110 15.11 -10.01 31.27
N SER A 111 16.38 -9.70 31.00
CA SER A 111 17.48 -10.54 31.46
C SER A 111 17.38 -10.68 32.98
N LEU A 112 16.71 -11.73 33.44
CA LEU A 112 16.81 -12.21 34.81
C LEU A 112 17.15 -13.70 34.78
N LEU A 113 18.41 -13.97 35.16
CA LEU A 113 18.88 -15.10 35.97
C LEU A 113 18.69 -16.51 35.39
N ASN A 114 19.79 -17.10 34.87
CA ASN A 114 20.73 -17.88 35.69
C ASN A 114 22.10 -17.93 35.01
#